data_AF-A0A6P8WJ19-F1
#
_entry.id   AF-A0A6P8WJ19-F1
#
_cell.length_a   1.000
_cell.length_b   1.000
_cell.length_c   1.000
_cell.angle_alpha   90.00
_cell.angle_beta   90.00
_cell.angle_gamma   90.00
#
_symmetry.space_group_name_H-M   'P 1'
#
loop_
_entity.id
_entity.type
_entity.pdbx_description
1 polymer ?
#
loop_
_entity_poly.entity_id
_entity_poly.type
_entity_poly.pdbx_seq_one_letter_code
_entity_poly.pdbx_strand_id
1 'polypeptide(L)'
;MKRSEDNSPKRKAMNTNTNSSPGQRKLQTSMERLQVQQANVNRRAAGSNWQAAMGTENHNQAASSSASTSTASTHETDATLTKSARNRLKRKAQRNRYLAMDCEMVGVGHNGQDAMLARVSIVNKVGEVLLDKHVKPRQPVVDYRTSVSGIRPEDIENGEDFKEVQAEVVKLLQGKVLVGHALRNDLAALGIKHPKAHIRDTSVYKPLCKVVSNGHTPSLKRLSMAVLGKEIQTGEHNSVEDARAAMSIYNLIAADWEKYLEKRQKHH
;
A
#
# COMPACT_ATOMS: atom_id res chain seq x y z
N MET A 1 68.38 -16.12 38.93
CA MET A 1 67.73 -15.99 40.26
C MET A 1 66.92 -14.70 40.28
N LYS A 2 65.63 -14.80 40.69
CA LYS A 2 64.60 -13.75 40.96
C LYS A 2 64.11 -12.96 39.72
N ARG A 3 62.91 -13.22 39.16
CA ARG A 3 61.53 -12.81 39.59
C ARG A 3 61.45 -11.33 39.98
N SER A 4 60.48 -10.50 39.59
CA SER A 4 59.31 -10.53 38.71
C SER A 4 58.61 -9.19 38.98
N GLU A 5 58.12 -8.45 37.98
CA GLU A 5 56.93 -7.60 38.16
C GLU A 5 56.29 -7.22 36.81
N ASP A 6 54.97 -7.33 36.81
CA ASP A 6 54.00 -7.24 35.72
C ASP A 6 53.55 -5.78 35.54
N ASN A 7 53.43 -5.30 34.30
CA ASN A 7 52.57 -4.16 34.02
C ASN A 7 52.06 -4.17 32.55
N SER A 8 50.77 -4.49 32.41
CA SER A 8 49.99 -4.44 31.17
C SER A 8 49.73 -3.00 30.70
N PRO A 9 49.75 -2.69 29.38
CA PRO A 9 49.43 -1.36 28.88
C PRO A 9 47.92 -1.14 28.64
N LYS A 10 47.38 -0.10 29.29
CA LYS A 10 46.01 0.45 29.10
C LYS A 10 45.86 1.08 27.70
N ARG A 11 44.85 0.65 26.92
CA ARG A 11 44.44 1.29 25.66
C ARG A 11 43.63 2.57 25.94
N LYS A 12 44.02 3.68 25.30
CA LYS A 12 43.36 4.99 25.34
C LYS A 12 41.99 4.96 24.67
N ALA A 13 41.03 5.65 25.29
CA ALA A 13 39.71 5.96 24.77
C ALA A 13 39.76 6.99 23.64
N MET A 14 38.89 6.82 22.63
CA MET A 14 38.52 7.87 21.69
C MET A 14 36.99 7.93 21.64
N ASN A 15 36.46 8.98 22.27
CA ASN A 15 35.04 9.31 22.34
C ASN A 15 34.71 10.23 21.16
N THR A 16 34.07 9.72 20.11
CA THR A 16 33.55 10.54 19.00
C THR A 16 32.07 10.83 19.24
N ASN A 17 31.83 11.92 19.96
CA ASN A 17 30.50 12.49 20.16
C ASN A 17 30.03 13.15 18.86
N THR A 18 29.19 12.47 18.08
CA THR A 18 28.62 13.04 16.85
C THR A 18 27.35 13.82 17.17
N ASN A 19 27.44 15.13 17.03
CA ASN A 19 26.37 16.07 17.33
C ASN A 19 25.30 16.01 16.22
N SER A 20 24.27 15.17 16.41
CA SER A 20 23.15 15.05 15.49
C SER A 20 22.22 16.26 15.56
N SER A 21 21.84 16.80 14.39
CA SER A 21 20.95 17.97 14.28
C SER A 21 19.56 17.69 14.90
N PRO A 22 18.85 18.71 15.42
CA PRO A 22 17.55 18.52 16.10
C PRO A 22 16.49 17.80 15.26
N GLY A 23 16.61 17.87 13.93
CA GLY A 23 15.73 17.18 12.98
C GLY A 23 16.05 15.69 12.78
N GLN A 24 17.31 15.27 12.97
CA GLN A 24 17.71 13.86 12.91
C GLN A 24 17.27 13.11 14.17
N ARG A 25 17.35 13.75 15.34
CA ARG A 25 16.88 13.16 16.61
C ARG A 25 15.39 12.83 16.59
N LYS A 26 14.53 13.68 16.02
CA LYS A 26 13.07 13.41 15.98
C LYS A 26 12.65 12.25 15.06
N LEU A 27 13.31 12.09 13.91
CA LEU A 27 13.12 10.92 13.03
C LEU A 27 13.62 9.64 13.71
N GLN A 28 14.77 9.75 14.38
CA GLN A 28 15.31 8.66 15.18
C GLN A 28 14.36 8.28 16.32
N THR A 29 13.72 9.22 17.02
CA THR A 29 12.76 8.91 18.10
C THR A 29 11.43 8.32 17.61
N SER A 30 10.94 8.72 16.42
CA SER A 30 9.75 8.14 15.78
C SER A 30 10.03 6.71 15.29
N MET A 31 11.24 6.45 14.78
CA MET A 31 11.69 5.13 14.31
C MET A 31 12.27 4.23 15.42
N GLU A 32 12.79 4.77 16.52
CA GLU A 32 13.18 4.02 17.73
C GLU A 32 11.94 3.47 18.44
N ARG A 33 10.79 4.17 18.39
CA ARG A 33 9.51 3.61 18.84
C ARG A 33 9.10 2.37 18.04
N LEU A 34 9.53 2.22 16.78
CA LEU A 34 9.34 1.01 15.99
C LEU A 34 10.30 -0.12 16.42
N GLN A 35 11.47 0.20 16.99
CA GLN A 35 12.43 -0.78 17.50
C GLN A 35 12.04 -1.39 18.86
N VAL A 36 11.18 -0.73 19.65
CA VAL A 36 10.73 -1.24 20.97
C VAL A 36 9.79 -2.46 20.86
N GLN A 37 9.36 -2.86 19.67
CA GLN A 37 8.46 -4.01 19.47
C GLN A 37 9.11 -5.34 19.08
N GLN A 38 10.44 -5.46 19.06
CA GLN A 38 11.09 -6.76 18.93
C GLN A 38 12.10 -7.02 20.06
N ALA A 39 11.60 -7.65 21.12
CA ALA A 39 12.15 -8.89 21.69
C ALA A 39 11.43 -9.23 23.01
N ASN A 40 10.35 -10.02 22.96
CA ASN A 40 10.17 -11.06 23.97
C ASN A 40 9.31 -12.22 23.45
N VAL A 41 9.98 -13.31 23.14
CA VAL A 41 9.40 -14.61 22.78
C VAL A 41 9.04 -15.32 24.09
N ASN A 42 7.80 -15.14 24.57
CA ASN A 42 6.99 -16.10 25.36
C ASN A 42 5.87 -15.38 26.14
N ARG A 43 4.61 -15.56 25.73
CA ARG A 43 3.55 -16.18 26.56
C ARG A 43 2.15 -16.10 25.91
N ARG A 44 1.54 -17.28 25.86
CA ARG A 44 0.12 -17.72 25.96
C ARG A 44 -1.02 -16.76 25.60
N ALA A 45 -1.90 -17.37 24.78
CA ALA A 45 -3.28 -17.02 24.44
C ALA A 45 -4.05 -16.15 25.43
N ALA A 46 -4.64 -15.08 24.88
CA ALA A 46 -5.90 -14.50 25.32
C ALA A 46 -6.66 -14.09 24.05
N GLY A 47 -7.87 -14.62 23.89
CA GLY A 47 -8.67 -14.48 22.68
C GLY A 47 -9.06 -13.04 22.38
N SER A 48 -9.32 -12.76 21.11
CA SER A 48 -9.96 -11.52 20.66
C SER A 48 -11.16 -11.88 19.80
N ASN A 49 -12.33 -11.64 20.38
CA ASN A 49 -13.65 -11.87 19.81
C ASN A 49 -13.94 -10.82 18.73
N TRP A 50 -13.86 -11.21 17.46
CA TRP A 50 -14.15 -10.36 16.30
C TRP A 50 -15.66 -10.33 15.91
N GLN A 51 -16.55 -10.98 16.69
CA GLN A 51 -17.95 -11.18 16.31
C GLN A 51 -18.97 -10.15 16.89
N ALA A 52 -18.54 -8.98 17.35
CA ALA A 52 -19.46 -7.99 17.96
C ALA A 52 -19.77 -6.75 17.09
N ALA A 53 -19.69 -6.85 15.76
CA ALA A 53 -20.05 -5.75 14.84
C ALA A 53 -21.07 -6.13 13.76
N MET A 54 -21.75 -7.27 13.91
CA MET A 54 -22.89 -7.64 13.07
C MET A 54 -24.12 -7.92 13.94
N GLY A 55 -25.01 -6.94 13.94
CA GLY A 55 -26.38 -6.99 14.43
C GLY A 55 -27.00 -5.65 14.03
N THR A 56 -28.15 -5.55 13.39
CA THR A 56 -29.26 -6.47 13.23
C THR A 56 -29.96 -6.12 11.92
N GLU A 57 -30.18 -7.11 11.05
CA GLU A 57 -31.07 -6.96 9.89
C GLU A 57 -32.51 -7.15 10.39
N ASN A 58 -33.33 -6.11 10.24
CA ASN A 58 -34.76 -6.20 10.48
C ASN A 58 -35.45 -6.38 9.12
N HIS A 59 -36.00 -7.58 8.93
CA HIS A 59 -36.94 -7.92 7.87
C HIS A 59 -38.21 -7.08 8.01
N ASN A 60 -38.70 -6.54 6.89
CA ASN A 60 -40.12 -6.30 6.72
C ASN A 60 -40.50 -6.49 5.24
N GLN A 61 -41.32 -7.50 5.01
CA GLN A 61 -42.01 -7.78 3.74
C GLN A 61 -43.37 -7.08 3.72
N ALA A 62 -43.77 -6.61 2.53
CA ALA A 62 -45.13 -6.48 1.96
C ALA A 62 -45.09 -5.32 0.96
N ALA A 63 -45.75 -5.28 -0.19
CA ALA A 63 -46.52 -6.23 -0.99
C ALA A 63 -46.69 -5.54 -2.37
N SER A 64 -47.05 -6.34 -3.37
CA SER A 64 -47.35 -6.01 -4.77
C SER A 64 -48.40 -4.90 -5.00
N SER A 65 -48.25 -4.11 -6.07
CA SER A 65 -49.31 -3.91 -7.09
C SER A 65 -48.87 -3.07 -8.30
N SER A 66 -49.46 -3.49 -9.42
CA SER A 66 -49.49 -3.05 -10.83
C SER A 66 -49.52 -1.55 -11.18
N ALA A 67 -48.80 -1.25 -12.28
CA ALA A 67 -49.16 -0.45 -13.47
C ALA A 67 -49.84 0.93 -13.31
N SER A 68 -49.22 1.96 -13.90
CA SER A 68 -49.79 2.68 -15.06
C SER A 68 -48.90 3.85 -15.52
N THR A 69 -48.85 3.97 -16.84
CA THR A 69 -48.28 5.05 -17.64
C THR A 69 -48.83 6.44 -17.26
N SER A 70 -47.95 7.42 -17.10
CA SER A 70 -48.27 8.80 -17.49
C SER A 70 -47.00 9.61 -17.75
N THR A 71 -46.95 10.12 -18.97
CA THR A 71 -46.13 11.23 -19.45
C THR A 71 -46.41 12.50 -18.65
N ALA A 72 -45.38 13.14 -18.09
CA ALA A 72 -45.32 14.60 -17.98
C ALA A 72 -43.88 15.06 -17.69
N SER A 73 -43.50 16.08 -18.43
CA SER A 73 -42.26 16.84 -18.39
C SER A 73 -42.08 17.68 -17.12
N THR A 74 -40.86 18.18 -16.97
CA THR A 74 -40.40 19.39 -16.25
C THR A 74 -39.91 19.29 -14.80
N HIS A 75 -38.74 19.92 -14.65
CA HIS A 75 -38.05 20.41 -13.45
C HIS A 75 -37.16 19.45 -12.65
N GLU A 76 -35.88 19.46 -13.04
CA GLU A 76 -34.74 19.33 -12.13
C GLU A 76 -35.02 20.11 -10.84
N THR A 77 -35.16 19.38 -9.74
CA THR A 77 -35.03 19.95 -8.41
C THR A 77 -33.59 19.69 -7.96
N ASP A 78 -32.83 20.76 -7.83
CA ASP A 78 -31.55 20.81 -7.12
C ASP A 78 -31.80 20.46 -5.64
N ALA A 79 -31.88 19.16 -5.36
CA ALA A 79 -32.08 18.64 -4.03
C ALA A 79 -30.83 18.93 -3.20
N THR A 80 -30.87 20.02 -2.43
CA THR A 80 -29.78 20.43 -1.56
C THR A 80 -29.45 19.30 -0.57
N LEU A 81 -28.34 18.59 -0.80
CA LEU A 81 -27.88 17.46 0.02
C LEU A 81 -27.98 17.78 1.52
N THR A 82 -28.42 16.83 2.35
CA THR A 82 -28.43 17.01 3.81
C THR A 82 -27.02 17.24 4.37
N LYS A 83 -26.90 17.93 5.52
CA LYS A 83 -25.59 18.14 6.21
C LYS A 83 -24.86 16.81 6.46
N SER A 84 -25.61 15.77 6.81
CA SER A 84 -25.07 14.41 7.00
C SER A 84 -24.52 13.81 5.70
N ALA A 85 -25.25 13.94 4.59
CA ALA A 85 -24.80 13.49 3.27
C ALA A 85 -23.51 14.23 2.84
N ARG A 86 -23.46 15.55 2.99
CA ARG A 86 -22.25 16.35 2.69
C ARG A 86 -21.05 15.92 3.54
N ASN A 87 -21.23 15.70 4.83
CA ASN A 87 -20.15 15.23 5.72
C ASN A 87 -19.65 13.83 5.34
N ARG A 88 -20.53 12.95 4.86
CA ARG A 88 -20.15 11.61 4.37
C ARG A 88 -19.31 11.72 3.10
N LEU A 89 -19.74 12.55 2.14
CA LEU A 89 -18.99 12.80 0.90
C LEU A 89 -17.62 13.43 1.17
N LYS A 90 -17.53 14.41 2.08
CA LYS A 90 -16.26 15.03 2.49
C LYS A 90 -15.29 14.00 3.08
N ARG A 91 -15.77 13.14 3.99
CA ARG A 91 -14.94 12.06 4.57
C ARG A 91 -14.52 11.05 3.51
N LYS A 92 -15.43 10.64 2.61
CA LYS A 92 -15.10 9.76 1.49
C LYS A 92 -14.01 10.37 0.58
N ALA A 93 -14.14 11.65 0.23
CA ALA A 93 -13.16 12.37 -0.57
C ALA A 93 -11.78 12.46 0.12
N GLN A 94 -11.75 12.67 1.44
CA GLN A 94 -10.51 12.67 2.21
C GLN A 94 -9.82 11.29 2.23
N ARG A 95 -10.60 10.22 2.41
CA ARG A 95 -10.07 8.83 2.36
C ARG A 95 -9.56 8.47 0.97
N ASN A 96 -10.24 8.93 -0.08
CA ASN A 96 -9.89 8.66 -1.48
C ASN A 96 -8.84 9.65 -2.05
N ARG A 97 -8.26 10.53 -1.23
CA ARG A 97 -7.15 11.41 -1.66
C ARG A 97 -5.85 10.62 -1.85
N TYR A 98 -5.65 9.58 -1.06
CA TYR A 98 -4.51 8.67 -1.13
C TYR A 98 -5.01 7.30 -1.56
N LEU A 99 -4.44 6.77 -2.62
CA LEU A 99 -4.76 5.46 -3.15
C LEU A 99 -3.48 4.63 -3.17
N ALA A 100 -3.56 3.38 -2.72
CA ALA A 100 -2.49 2.41 -2.94
C ALA A 100 -2.88 1.47 -4.05
N MET A 101 -1.89 1.08 -4.86
CA MET A 101 -2.06 0.19 -5.99
C MET A 101 -0.98 -0.88 -5.96
N ASP A 102 -1.36 -2.07 -6.39
CA ASP A 102 -0.47 -3.18 -6.68
C ASP A 102 -1.05 -4.00 -7.84
N CYS A 103 -0.17 -4.58 -8.66
CA CYS A 103 -0.53 -5.37 -9.83
C CYS A 103 0.10 -6.75 -9.76
N GLU A 104 -0.65 -7.74 -10.24
CA GLU A 104 -0.09 -9.05 -10.59
C GLU A 104 0.14 -9.11 -12.10
N MET A 105 1.25 -9.73 -12.48
CA MET A 105 1.66 -9.84 -13.88
C MET A 105 1.94 -11.29 -14.27
N VAL A 106 1.62 -11.60 -15.52
CA VAL A 106 1.99 -12.85 -16.20
C VAL A 106 3.15 -12.61 -17.17
N GLY A 107 3.83 -13.67 -17.55
CA GLY A 107 4.90 -13.70 -18.54
C GLY A 107 4.37 -13.91 -19.95
N VAL A 108 4.74 -13.02 -20.87
CA VAL A 108 4.45 -13.11 -22.30
C VAL A 108 5.75 -12.98 -23.12
N GLY A 109 5.65 -13.08 -24.44
CA GLY A 109 6.79 -12.92 -25.34
C GLY A 109 7.77 -14.10 -25.28
N HIS A 110 9.01 -13.87 -25.74
CA HIS A 110 10.02 -14.93 -25.80
C HIS A 110 10.33 -15.46 -24.40
N ASN A 111 10.07 -16.75 -24.16
CA ASN A 111 10.27 -17.44 -22.88
C ASN A 111 9.60 -16.76 -21.67
N GLY A 112 8.50 -16.02 -21.87
CA GLY A 112 7.73 -15.41 -20.76
C GLY A 112 8.46 -14.28 -20.00
N GLN A 113 9.49 -13.68 -20.60
CA GLN A 113 10.32 -12.67 -19.93
C GLN A 113 9.60 -11.33 -19.76
N ASP A 114 8.71 -10.98 -20.69
CA ASP A 114 7.98 -9.71 -20.65
C ASP A 114 6.81 -9.81 -19.67
N ALA A 115 6.73 -8.86 -18.73
CA ALA A 115 5.64 -8.80 -17.77
C ALA A 115 4.42 -8.09 -18.38
N MET A 116 3.26 -8.73 -18.33
CA MET A 116 1.98 -8.16 -18.77
C MET A 116 0.96 -8.19 -17.63
N LEU A 117 0.17 -7.12 -17.52
CA LEU A 117 -0.86 -7.00 -16.49
C LEU A 117 -1.87 -8.15 -16.55
N ALA A 118 -2.15 -8.73 -15.38
CA ALA A 118 -3.13 -9.79 -15.19
C ALA A 118 -4.15 -9.48 -14.08
N ARG A 119 -3.75 -8.70 -13.07
CA ARG A 119 -4.66 -8.19 -12.05
C ARG A 119 -4.20 -6.84 -11.57
N VAL A 120 -5.12 -5.94 -11.25
CA VAL A 120 -4.83 -4.67 -10.57
C VAL A 120 -5.77 -4.48 -9.40
N SER A 121 -5.19 -4.10 -8.26
CA SER A 121 -5.92 -3.78 -7.04
C SER A 121 -5.62 -2.36 -6.61
N ILE A 122 -6.66 -1.59 -6.27
CA ILE A 122 -6.56 -0.23 -5.74
C ILE A 122 -7.37 -0.13 -4.46
N VAL A 123 -6.71 0.31 -3.39
CA VAL A 123 -7.33 0.57 -2.09
C VAL A 123 -7.19 2.03 -1.68
N ASN A 124 -8.14 2.54 -0.90
CA ASN A 124 -8.03 3.89 -0.36
C ASN A 124 -7.19 3.95 0.91
N LYS A 125 -7.08 5.15 1.51
CA LYS A 125 -6.26 5.38 2.71
C LYS A 125 -6.58 4.46 3.89
N VAL A 126 -7.81 3.96 4.01
CA VAL A 126 -8.23 3.08 5.11
C VAL A 126 -8.24 1.60 4.72
N GLY A 127 -7.79 1.26 3.50
CA GLY A 127 -7.73 -0.12 3.01
C GLY A 127 -9.05 -0.65 2.42
N GLU A 128 -10.05 0.21 2.20
CA GLU A 128 -11.26 -0.15 1.44
C GLU A 128 -10.87 -0.35 -0.03
N VAL A 129 -11.29 -1.48 -0.61
CA VAL A 129 -11.06 -1.79 -2.04
C VAL A 129 -11.94 -0.89 -2.90
N LEU A 130 -11.32 -0.17 -3.82
CA LEU A 130 -12.01 0.66 -4.80
C LEU A 130 -12.04 0.02 -6.19
N LEU A 131 -11.05 -0.82 -6.50
CA LEU A 131 -10.94 -1.58 -7.74
C LEU A 131 -10.13 -2.84 -7.43
N ASP A 132 -10.57 -4.00 -7.90
CA ASP A 132 -9.87 -5.28 -7.86
C ASP A 132 -10.37 -6.10 -9.04
N LYS A 133 -9.57 -6.13 -10.11
CA LYS A 133 -9.99 -6.67 -11.41
C LYS A 133 -8.91 -7.55 -12.00
N HIS A 134 -9.31 -8.72 -12.49
CA HIS A 134 -8.50 -9.51 -13.41
C HIS A 134 -8.61 -8.91 -14.82
N VAL A 135 -7.53 -8.98 -15.58
CA VAL A 135 -7.36 -8.30 -16.86
C VAL A 135 -6.89 -9.29 -17.91
N LYS A 136 -7.53 -9.26 -19.09
CA LYS A 136 -7.08 -10.02 -20.26
C LYS A 136 -5.75 -9.49 -20.80
N PRO A 137 -4.66 -10.27 -20.78
CA PRO A 137 -3.40 -9.90 -21.41
C PRO A 137 -3.60 -9.73 -22.91
N ARG A 138 -2.91 -8.75 -23.49
CA ARG A 138 -2.98 -8.41 -24.92
C ARG A 138 -2.12 -9.32 -25.80
N GLN A 139 -1.43 -10.28 -25.20
CA GLN A 139 -0.58 -11.27 -25.86
C GLN A 139 -0.80 -12.65 -25.22
N PRO A 140 -0.52 -13.74 -25.96
CA PRO A 140 -0.58 -15.08 -25.39
C PRO A 140 0.33 -15.21 -24.16
N VAL A 141 -0.23 -15.78 -23.10
CA VAL A 141 0.51 -16.06 -21.87
C VAL A 141 1.40 -17.28 -22.09
N VAL A 142 2.68 -17.12 -21.75
CA VAL A 142 3.69 -18.21 -21.79
C VAL A 142 3.93 -18.76 -20.39
N ASP A 143 3.87 -17.90 -19.37
CA ASP A 143 4.05 -18.28 -17.98
C ASP A 143 3.09 -17.47 -17.09
N TYR A 144 2.22 -18.14 -16.35
CA TYR A 144 1.28 -17.47 -15.44
C TYR A 144 1.96 -16.94 -14.17
N ARG A 145 3.17 -17.42 -13.86
CA ARG A 145 3.93 -17.07 -12.65
C ARG A 145 3.14 -17.36 -11.37
N THR A 146 2.27 -18.35 -11.43
CA THR A 146 1.22 -18.64 -10.45
C THR A 146 1.73 -18.75 -9.02
N SER A 147 2.89 -19.38 -8.82
CA SER A 147 3.51 -19.52 -7.49
C SER A 147 3.86 -18.18 -6.82
N VAL A 148 3.98 -17.12 -7.61
CA VAL A 148 4.20 -15.75 -7.15
C VAL A 148 2.93 -14.93 -7.29
N SER A 149 2.34 -14.85 -8.49
CA SER A 149 1.26 -13.93 -8.82
C SER A 149 -0.14 -14.36 -8.34
N GLY A 150 -0.30 -15.65 -8.02
CA GLY A 150 -1.60 -16.26 -7.78
C GLY A 150 -2.51 -16.40 -9.00
N ILE A 151 -2.09 -15.93 -10.18
CA ILE A 151 -2.93 -15.91 -11.39
C ILE A 151 -3.04 -17.31 -12.00
N ARG A 152 -4.27 -17.66 -12.38
CA ARG A 152 -4.62 -18.89 -13.11
C ARG A 152 -5.18 -18.58 -14.51
N PRO A 153 -5.18 -19.56 -15.44
CA PRO A 153 -5.80 -19.41 -16.76
C PRO A 153 -7.24 -18.89 -16.72
N GLU A 154 -8.05 -19.42 -15.81
CA GLU A 154 -9.46 -19.06 -15.62
C GLU A 154 -9.67 -17.61 -15.17
N ASP A 155 -8.73 -17.03 -14.41
CA ASP A 155 -8.78 -15.63 -13.99
C ASP A 155 -8.65 -14.70 -15.21
N ILE A 156 -7.81 -15.11 -16.16
CA ILE A 156 -7.53 -14.37 -17.39
C ILE A 156 -8.66 -14.53 -18.41
N GLU A 157 -9.18 -15.75 -18.58
CA GLU A 157 -10.29 -16.02 -19.49
C GLU A 157 -11.55 -15.20 -19.12
N ASN A 158 -11.81 -15.09 -17.82
CA ASN A 158 -12.89 -14.28 -17.25
C ASN A 158 -12.50 -12.83 -16.99
N GLY A 159 -11.26 -12.44 -17.30
CA GLY A 159 -10.75 -11.10 -17.09
C GLY A 159 -11.45 -10.04 -17.97
N GLU A 160 -11.42 -8.80 -17.51
CA GLU A 160 -11.94 -7.65 -18.23
C GLU A 160 -10.96 -7.15 -19.30
N ASP A 161 -11.44 -6.38 -20.28
CA ASP A 161 -10.58 -5.84 -21.33
C ASP A 161 -9.56 -4.84 -20.76
N PHE A 162 -8.31 -4.96 -21.22
CA PHE A 162 -7.21 -4.12 -20.74
C PHE A 162 -7.50 -2.62 -20.88
N LYS A 163 -8.10 -2.16 -21.98
CA LYS A 163 -8.32 -0.73 -22.20
C LYS A 163 -9.40 -0.18 -21.27
N GLU A 164 -10.43 -0.98 -20.99
CA GLU A 164 -11.50 -0.60 -20.07
C GLU A 164 -10.95 -0.45 -18.64
N VAL A 165 -10.22 -1.46 -18.16
CA VAL A 165 -9.59 -1.42 -16.84
C VAL A 165 -8.56 -0.29 -16.75
N GLN A 166 -7.73 -0.10 -17.78
CA GLN A 166 -6.77 1.00 -17.82
C GLN A 166 -7.47 2.38 -17.71
N ALA A 167 -8.58 2.58 -18.43
CA ALA A 167 -9.34 3.83 -18.37
C ALA A 167 -9.94 4.08 -16.97
N GLU A 168 -10.44 3.04 -16.32
CA GLU A 168 -10.93 3.12 -14.93
C GLU A 168 -9.82 3.46 -13.94
N VAL A 169 -8.66 2.81 -14.06
CA VAL A 169 -7.49 3.09 -13.23
C VAL A 169 -7.05 4.54 -13.41
N VAL A 170 -6.90 5.04 -14.64
CA VAL A 170 -6.53 6.43 -14.92
C VAL A 170 -7.52 7.41 -14.29
N LYS A 171 -8.83 7.17 -14.47
CA LYS A 171 -9.89 7.99 -13.89
C LYS A 171 -9.82 8.01 -12.36
N LEU A 172 -9.57 6.86 -11.74
CA LEU A 172 -9.52 6.73 -10.29
C LEU A 172 -8.29 7.44 -9.70
N LEU A 173 -7.13 7.34 -10.37
CA LEU A 173 -5.86 7.93 -9.94
C LEU A 173 -5.75 9.43 -10.22
N GLN A 174 -6.66 10.00 -11.02
CA GLN A 174 -6.60 11.41 -11.40
C GLN A 174 -6.65 12.35 -10.18
N GLY A 175 -5.62 13.20 -10.06
CA GLY A 175 -5.48 14.16 -8.96
C GLY A 175 -5.27 13.52 -7.58
N LYS A 176 -4.93 12.23 -7.51
CA LYS A 176 -4.66 11.51 -6.25
C LYS A 176 -3.18 11.43 -5.96
N VAL A 177 -2.86 11.09 -4.72
CA VAL A 177 -1.53 10.63 -4.32
C VAL A 177 -1.52 9.12 -4.44
N LEU A 178 -0.58 8.58 -5.22
CA LEU A 178 -0.39 7.16 -5.43
C LEU A 178 0.67 6.61 -4.47
N VAL A 179 0.30 5.59 -3.72
CA VAL A 179 1.16 4.85 -2.78
C VAL A 179 1.37 3.44 -3.33
N GLY A 180 2.52 2.82 -3.08
CA GLY A 180 2.76 1.43 -3.48
C GLY A 180 4.18 0.98 -3.20
N HIS A 181 4.57 -0.13 -3.81
CA HIS A 181 5.90 -0.71 -3.69
C HIS A 181 6.44 -1.06 -5.08
N ALA A 182 7.55 -0.44 -5.48
CA ALA A 182 8.15 -0.60 -6.81
C ALA A 182 7.18 -0.23 -7.97
N LEU A 183 6.41 0.85 -7.77
CA LEU A 183 5.33 1.33 -8.65
C LEU A 183 5.74 1.57 -10.11
N ARG A 184 7.04 1.67 -10.39
CA ARG A 184 7.55 1.73 -11.76
C ARG A 184 7.10 0.52 -12.58
N ASN A 185 7.07 -0.66 -11.97
CA ASN A 185 6.70 -1.90 -12.64
C ASN A 185 5.19 -1.91 -12.96
N ASP A 186 4.35 -1.57 -11.99
CA ASP A 186 2.90 -1.47 -12.14
C ASP A 186 2.49 -0.45 -13.21
N LEU A 187 3.05 0.77 -13.12
CA LEU A 187 2.78 1.84 -14.07
C LEU A 187 3.23 1.47 -15.50
N ALA A 188 4.33 0.72 -15.63
CA ALA A 188 4.78 0.21 -16.91
C ALA A 188 3.85 -0.88 -17.47
N ALA A 189 3.42 -1.84 -16.64
CA ALA A 189 2.48 -2.88 -17.03
C ALA A 189 1.11 -2.30 -17.47
N LEU A 190 0.66 -1.25 -16.78
CA LEU A 190 -0.53 -0.47 -17.14
C LEU A 190 -0.29 0.49 -18.31
N GLY A 191 0.95 0.76 -18.72
CA GLY A 191 1.26 1.72 -19.79
C GLY A 191 0.87 3.18 -19.46
N ILE A 192 0.87 3.56 -18.18
CA ILE A 192 0.46 4.90 -17.72
C ILE A 192 1.59 5.62 -17.00
N LYS A 193 1.43 6.93 -16.78
CA LYS A 193 2.35 7.76 -15.96
C LYS A 193 1.57 8.44 -14.85
N HIS A 194 2.24 8.62 -13.71
CA HIS A 194 1.70 9.41 -12.60
C HIS A 194 2.69 10.53 -12.22
N PRO A 195 2.22 11.73 -11.83
CA PRO A 195 3.11 12.83 -11.47
C PRO A 195 4.07 12.43 -10.34
N LYS A 196 5.38 12.63 -10.54
CA LYS A 196 6.41 12.23 -9.56
C LYS A 196 6.17 12.85 -8.18
N ALA A 197 5.69 14.08 -8.12
CA ALA A 197 5.34 14.77 -6.88
C ALA A 197 4.18 14.09 -6.11
N HIS A 198 3.40 13.24 -6.77
CA HIS A 198 2.26 12.52 -6.22
C HIS A 198 2.54 11.03 -5.96
N ILE A 199 3.77 10.54 -6.19
CA ILE A 199 4.16 9.14 -5.92
C ILE A 199 4.80 8.99 -4.53
N ARG A 200 4.30 8.04 -3.74
CA ARG A 200 4.85 7.55 -2.45
C ARG A 200 5.21 6.07 -2.62
N ASP A 201 6.37 5.82 -3.21
CA ASP A 201 6.86 4.46 -3.43
C ASP A 201 7.76 4.02 -2.27
N THR A 202 7.31 3.00 -1.54
CA THR A 202 7.97 2.46 -0.35
C THR A 202 9.31 1.80 -0.64
N SER A 203 9.53 1.33 -1.87
CA SER A 203 10.77 0.64 -2.29
C SER A 203 11.97 1.60 -2.45
N VAL A 204 11.70 2.90 -2.63
CA VAL A 204 12.71 3.93 -2.91
C VAL A 204 12.74 5.07 -1.89
N TYR A 205 11.91 5.00 -0.84
CA TYR A 205 11.92 5.99 0.22
C TYR A 205 13.20 5.86 1.07
N LYS A 206 14.21 6.69 0.77
CA LYS A 206 15.57 6.61 1.31
C LYS A 206 15.65 6.40 2.83
N PRO A 207 14.88 7.09 3.68
CA PRO A 207 14.93 6.85 5.12
C PRO A 207 14.55 5.42 5.50
N LEU A 208 13.55 4.84 4.83
CA LEU A 208 13.13 3.47 5.07
C LEU A 208 14.13 2.45 4.51
N CYS A 209 14.66 2.67 3.31
CA CYS A 209 15.72 1.82 2.73
C CYS A 209 16.96 1.76 3.65
N LYS A 210 17.38 2.91 4.20
CA LYS A 210 18.52 2.99 5.13
C LYS A 210 18.30 2.17 6.39
N VAL A 211 17.14 2.29 7.02
CA VAL A 211 16.86 1.64 8.30
C VAL A 211 16.60 0.14 8.14
N VAL A 212 15.85 -0.28 7.11
CA VAL A 212 15.42 -1.68 6.98
C VAL A 212 16.41 -2.54 6.19
N SER A 213 17.16 -1.95 5.26
CA SER A 213 18.00 -2.71 4.31
C SER A 213 19.34 -2.04 4.01
N ASN A 214 19.87 -1.27 4.96
CA ASN A 214 21.18 -0.61 4.87
C ASN A 214 21.38 0.22 3.58
N GLY A 215 20.30 0.84 3.09
CA GLY A 215 20.31 1.68 1.89
C GLY A 215 19.93 0.97 0.59
N HIS A 216 19.88 -0.37 0.57
CA HIS A 216 19.35 -1.15 -0.55
C HIS A 216 17.82 -1.11 -0.59
N THR A 217 17.23 -1.50 -1.72
CA THR A 217 15.78 -1.65 -1.87
C THR A 217 15.30 -2.93 -1.15
N PRO A 218 14.51 -2.81 -0.07
CA PRO A 218 13.90 -3.96 0.60
C PRO A 218 12.69 -4.48 -0.18
N SER A 219 12.34 -5.76 -0.01
CA SER A 219 11.03 -6.27 -0.44
C SER A 219 9.90 -5.72 0.43
N LEU A 220 8.67 -5.74 -0.10
CA LEU A 220 7.49 -5.36 0.66
C LEU A 220 7.31 -6.23 1.91
N LYS A 221 7.51 -7.55 1.80
CA LYS A 221 7.49 -8.49 2.95
C LYS A 221 8.44 -8.06 4.06
N ARG A 222 9.69 -7.70 3.71
CA ARG A 222 10.68 -7.22 4.69
C ARG A 222 10.25 -5.90 5.34
N LEU A 223 9.72 -4.97 4.55
CA LEU A 223 9.20 -3.70 5.07
C LEU A 223 7.99 -3.91 5.99
N SER A 224 7.03 -4.74 5.58
CA SER A 224 5.83 -5.04 6.37
C SER A 224 6.22 -5.63 7.71
N MET A 225 7.15 -6.59 7.73
CA MET A 225 7.63 -7.17 8.98
C MET A 225 8.35 -6.13 9.85
N ALA A 226 9.27 -5.35 9.29
CA ALA A 226 10.08 -4.40 10.05
C ALA A 226 9.30 -3.18 10.57
N VAL A 227 8.28 -2.74 9.83
CA VAL A 227 7.53 -1.50 10.13
C VAL A 227 6.20 -1.78 10.82
N LEU A 228 5.50 -2.83 10.40
CA LEU A 228 4.15 -3.15 10.88
C LEU A 228 4.14 -4.36 11.84
N GLY A 229 5.22 -5.15 11.92
CA GLY A 229 5.23 -6.42 12.63
C GLY A 229 4.30 -7.47 12.00
N LYS A 230 4.02 -7.35 10.70
CA LYS A 230 3.09 -8.22 9.96
C LYS A 230 3.81 -9.03 8.91
N GLU A 231 3.65 -10.34 8.97
CA GLU A 231 3.97 -11.22 7.86
C GLU A 231 2.87 -11.14 6.79
N ILE A 232 3.30 -11.02 5.54
CA ILE A 232 2.48 -11.03 4.32
C ILE A 232 3.17 -11.92 3.30
N GLN A 233 2.50 -12.25 2.19
CA GLN A 233 3.10 -13.09 1.14
C GLN A 233 3.62 -14.42 1.74
N THR A 234 2.79 -15.10 2.52
CA THR A 234 3.08 -16.42 3.11
C THR A 234 2.87 -17.57 2.13
N GLY A 235 2.24 -17.29 0.98
CA GLY A 235 2.14 -18.16 -0.17
C GLY A 235 2.18 -17.31 -1.45
N GLU A 236 1.22 -17.55 -2.34
CA GLU A 236 0.99 -16.70 -3.52
C GLU A 236 0.68 -15.26 -3.09
N HIS A 237 1.07 -14.31 -3.93
CA HIS A 237 0.80 -12.90 -3.68
C HIS A 237 -0.69 -12.59 -3.89
N ASN A 238 -1.11 -11.53 -3.21
CA ASN A 238 -2.43 -10.98 -3.34
C ASN A 238 -2.30 -9.46 -3.42
N SER A 239 -2.44 -8.93 -4.62
CA SER A 239 -2.37 -7.47 -4.84
C SER A 239 -3.23 -6.61 -3.90
N VAL A 240 -4.35 -7.10 -3.35
CA VAL A 240 -5.11 -6.35 -2.33
C VAL A 240 -4.37 -6.32 -0.99
N GLU A 241 -3.80 -7.44 -0.54
CA GLU A 241 -2.95 -7.51 0.65
C GLU A 241 -1.73 -6.58 0.49
N ASP A 242 -1.07 -6.64 -0.66
CA ASP A 242 0.15 -5.89 -0.92
C ASP A 242 -0.10 -4.37 -1.01
N ALA A 243 -1.17 -3.96 -1.71
CA ALA A 243 -1.60 -2.56 -1.72
C ALA A 243 -1.96 -2.05 -0.31
N ARG A 244 -2.62 -2.88 0.52
CA ARG A 244 -2.92 -2.54 1.92
C ARG A 244 -1.67 -2.45 2.78
N ALA A 245 -0.70 -3.34 2.59
CA ALA A 245 0.57 -3.31 3.30
C ALA A 245 1.35 -2.03 2.98
N ALA A 246 1.47 -1.68 1.69
CA ALA A 246 2.12 -0.45 1.24
C ALA A 246 1.42 0.81 1.80
N MET A 247 0.07 0.86 1.76
CA MET A 247 -0.70 1.94 2.36
C MET A 247 -0.49 2.04 3.87
N SER A 248 -0.47 0.89 4.56
CA SER A 248 -0.29 0.84 6.02
C SER A 248 1.09 1.32 6.44
N ILE A 249 2.14 0.91 5.73
CA ILE A 249 3.51 1.43 5.90
C ILE A 249 3.48 2.94 5.74
N TYR A 250 2.97 3.45 4.61
CA TYR A 250 2.91 4.89 4.36
C TYR A 250 2.15 5.63 5.47
N ASN A 251 0.96 5.16 5.86
CA ASN A 251 0.15 5.79 6.90
C ASN A 251 0.90 5.93 8.24
N LEU A 252 1.69 4.92 8.62
CA LEU A 252 2.45 4.93 9.87
C LEU A 252 3.54 6.01 9.87
N ILE A 253 4.16 6.26 8.70
CA ILE A 253 5.28 7.21 8.56
C ILE A 253 4.92 8.46 7.75
N ALA A 254 3.63 8.73 7.50
CA ALA A 254 3.19 9.75 6.57
C ALA A 254 3.67 11.15 6.97
N ALA A 255 3.60 11.50 8.26
CA ALA A 255 4.03 12.82 8.74
C ALA A 255 5.52 13.08 8.46
N ASP A 256 6.36 12.07 8.70
CA ASP A 256 7.80 12.14 8.46
C ASP A 256 8.12 12.15 6.95
N TRP A 257 7.39 11.35 6.16
CA TRP A 257 7.53 11.28 4.71
C TRP A 257 7.19 12.61 4.04
N GLU A 258 6.03 13.20 4.35
CA GLU A 258 5.60 14.46 3.73
C GLU A 258 6.57 15.61 4.08
N LYS A 259 7.04 15.67 5.33
CA LYS A 259 8.07 16.63 5.75
C LYS A 259 9.40 16.42 5.01
N TYR A 260 9.78 15.17 4.73
CA TYR A 260 10.96 14.87 3.93
C TYR A 260 10.82 15.37 2.49
N LEU A 261 9.65 15.24 1.88
CA LEU A 261 9.38 15.73 0.52
C LEU A 261 9.42 17.27 0.46
N GLU A 262 8.80 17.96 1.42
CA GLU A 262 8.81 19.42 1.51
C GLU A 262 10.23 19.99 1.58
N LYS A 263 11.11 19.38 2.38
CA LYS A 263 12.52 19.80 2.48
C LYS A 263 13.24 19.65 1.16
N ARG A 264 13.01 18.54 0.44
CA ARG A 264 13.69 18.30 -0.84
C ARG A 264 13.25 19.28 -1.93
N GLN A 265 11.99 19.70 -1.92
CA GLN A 265 11.48 20.68 -2.87
C GLN A 265 12.07 22.08 -2.64
N LYS A 266 12.42 22.44 -1.40
CA LYS A 266 13.07 23.74 -1.10
C LYS A 266 14.55 23.82 -1.48
N HIS A 267 15.16 22.70 -1.83
CA HIS A 267 16.57 22.59 -2.18
C HIS A 267 16.79 22.27 -3.67
N HIS A 268 15.77 22.43 -4.51
CA HIS A 268 15.84 22.39 -5.97
C HIS A 268 15.28 23.71 -6.50
#